data_AF-A0A438IR33-F1
#
_entry.id   AF-A0A438IR33-F1
#
_cell.length_a   1.000
_cell.length_b   1.000
_cell.length_c   1.000
_cell.angle_alpha   90.00
_cell.angle_beta   90.00
_cell.angle_gamma   90.00
#
_symmetry.space_group_name_H-M   'P 1'
#
loop_
_entity.id
_entity.type
_entity.pdbx_description
1 polymer ?
#
loop_
_entity_poly.entity_id
_entity_poly.type
_entity_poly.pdbx_seq_one_letter_code
_entity_poly.pdbx_strand_id
1 'polypeptide(L)' 'MVCQDKFESAKLQQIRTDAMKDMESCVDQSIQESIKTLPHVVARLKTSLSINE' A
#
# COMPACT_ATOMS: atom_id res chain seq x y z
N MET A 1 -6.85 -1.95 5.32
CA MET A 1 -6.91 -2.22 6.78
C MET A 1 -5.55 -2.56 7.38
N VAL A 2 -4.65 -3.26 6.67
CA VAL A 2 -3.33 -3.71 7.20
C VAL A 2 -2.48 -2.63 7.91
N CYS A 3 -2.36 -1.41 7.37
CA CYS A 3 -1.58 -0.34 8.02
C CYS A 3 -2.26 0.22 9.28
N GLN A 4 -3.59 0.31 9.28
CA GLN A 4 -4.36 0.77 10.43
C GLN A 4 -4.38 -0.29 11.55
N ASP A 5 -4.50 -1.57 11.19
CA ASP A 5 -4.42 -2.68 12.14
C ASP A 5 -3.03 -2.75 12.81
N LYS A 6 -1.96 -2.50 12.03
CA LYS A 6 -0.58 -2.37 12.54
C LYS A 6 -0.44 -1.19 13.51
N PHE A 7 -1.02 -0.03 13.19
CA PHE A 7 -0.98 1.15 14.05
C PHE A 7 -1.71 0.92 15.38
N GLU A 8 -2.94 0.39 15.35
CA GLU A 8 -3.70 0.11 16.57
C GLU A 8 -2.99 -0.95 17.44
N SER A 9 -2.32 -1.92 16.83
CA SER A 9 -1.49 -2.90 17.55
C SER A 9 -0.27 -2.24 18.23
N ALA A 10 0.43 -1.34 17.55
CA ALA A 10 1.59 -0.63 18.10
C ALA A 10 1.20 0.37 19.21
N LYS A 11 0.02 0.98 19.09
CA LYS A 11 -0.58 1.85 20.10
C LYS A 11 -0.93 1.11 21.40
N LEU A 12 -1.41 -0.13 21.30
CA LEU A 12 -1.63 -1.02 22.47
C LEU A 12 -0.32 -1.34 23.21
N GLN A 13 0.81 -1.37 22.50
CA GLN A 13 2.14 -1.61 23.07
C GLN A 13 2.78 -0.37 23.73
N GLN A 14 2.05 0.76 23.84
CA GLN A 14 2.52 2.04 24.38
C GLN A 14 3.71 2.68 23.64
N ILE A 15 4.08 2.19 22.46
CA ILE A 15 5.13 2.74 21.59
C ILE A 15 4.52 3.88 20.76
N ARG A 16 4.08 4.95 21.43
CA ARG A 16 3.17 5.95 20.83
C ARG A 16 3.83 6.80 19.73
N THR A 17 5.12 7.07 19.86
CA THR A 17 5.86 7.97 18.96
C THR A 17 6.32 7.30 17.67
N ASP A 18 6.68 6.01 17.74
CA ASP A 18 7.14 5.26 16.57
C ASP A 18 5.98 4.61 15.81
N ALA A 19 4.88 4.28 16.48
CA ALA A 19 3.67 3.77 15.84
C ALA A 19 3.16 4.67 14.70
N MET A 20 3.18 5.99 14.90
CA MET A 20 2.72 6.93 13.87
C MET A 20 3.66 6.97 12.66
N LYS A 21 4.98 6.93 12.88
CA LYS A 21 5.96 6.84 11.80
C LYS A 21 5.87 5.52 11.04
N ASP A 22 5.67 4.41 11.74
CA ASP A 22 5.47 3.10 11.15
C ASP A 22 4.19 3.06 10.30
N MET A 23 3.13 3.74 10.75
CA MET A 23 1.90 3.90 9.98
C MET A 23 2.14 4.72 8.71
N GLU A 24 2.81 5.86 8.81
CA GLU A 24 3.18 6.70 7.65
C GLU A 24 4.02 5.90 6.65
N SER A 25 5.03 5.17 7.12
CA SER A 25 5.87 4.31 6.28
C SER A 25 5.08 3.17 5.63
N CYS A 26 4.14 2.55 6.35
CA CYS A 26 3.29 1.50 5.78
C CYS A 26 2.40 2.04 4.66
N VAL A 27 1.84 3.24 4.84
CA VAL A 27 1.03 3.91 3.83
C VAL A 27 1.87 4.26 2.61
N ASP A 28 3.04 4.86 2.80
CA ASP A 28 3.95 5.19 1.68
C ASP A 28 4.33 3.93 0.89
N GLN A 29 4.73 2.86 1.59
CA GLN A 29 5.09 1.61 0.94
C GLN A 29 3.91 1.00 0.15
N SER A 30 2.70 1.03 0.71
CA SER A 30 1.48 0.56 0.02
C SER A 30 1.18 1.38 -1.24
N ILE A 31 1.41 2.70 -1.19
CA ILE A 31 1.26 3.58 -2.35
C ILE A 31 2.31 3.23 -3.41
N GLN A 32 3.57 3.09 -3.03
CA GLN A 32 4.66 2.74 -3.96
C GLN A 32 4.43 1.38 -4.63
N GLU A 33 3.98 0.38 -3.89
CA GLU A 33 3.61 -0.93 -4.45
C GLU A 33 2.45 -0.84 -5.43
N SER A 34 1.43 -0.04 -5.09
CA SER A 34 0.28 0.21 -5.98
C SER A 34 0.71 0.89 -7.28
N ILE A 35 1.55 1.93 -7.19
CA ILE A 35 2.12 2.63 -8.36
C ILE A 35 2.91 1.67 -9.24
N LYS A 36 3.73 0.79 -8.65
CA LYS A 36 4.50 -0.21 -9.41
C LYS A 36 3.61 -1.26 -10.08
N THR A 37 2.49 -1.62 -9.42
CA THR A 37 1.59 -2.68 -9.91
C THR A 37 0.62 -2.18 -10.97
N LEU A 38 0.21 -0.92 -10.92
CA LEU A 38 -0.76 -0.30 -11.83
C LEU A 38 -0.42 -0.49 -13.32
N PRO A 39 0.82 -0.22 -13.80
CA PRO A 39 1.19 -0.46 -15.19
C PRO A 39 0.98 -1.91 -15.63
N HIS A 40 1.28 -2.89 -14.76
CA HIS A 40 1.10 -4.31 -15.07
C HIS A 40 -0.38 -4.70 -15.17
N VAL A 41 -1.21 -4.13 -14.29
CA VAL A 41 -2.67 -4.34 -14.34
C VAL A 41 -3.25 -3.71 -15.60
N VAL A 42 -2.84 -2.49 -15.94
CA VAL A 42 -3.25 -1.82 -17.18
C VAL A 42 -2.82 -2.61 -18.41
N ALA A 43 -1.58 -3.12 -18.45
CA ALA A 43 -1.10 -3.96 -19.55
C ALA A 43 -1.96 -5.21 -19.73
N ARG A 44 -2.27 -5.92 -18.63
CA ARG A 44 -3.16 -7.09 -18.67
C ARG A 44 -4.55 -6.74 -19.17
N LEU A 45 -5.14 -5.64 -18.70
CA LEU A 45 -6.45 -5.16 -19.16
C LEU A 45 -6.44 -4.84 -20.66
N LYS A 46 -5.42 -4.13 -21.14
CA LYS A 46 -5.25 -3.84 -22.57
C LYS A 46 -5.19 -5.12 -23.39
N THR A 47 -4.40 -6.11 -22.98
CA THR A 47 -4.34 -7.42 -23.64
C THR A 47 -5.69 -8.12 -23.65
N SER A 48 -6.39 -8.19 -22.51
CA SER A 48 -7.71 -8.82 -22.42
C SER A 48 -8.77 -8.14 -23.30
N LEU A 49 -8.63 -6.84 -23.55
CA LEU A 49 -9.53 -6.05 -24.38
C LEU A 49 -9.05 -5.89 -25.82
N SER A 50 -7.94 -6.53 -26.22
CA SER A 50 -7.31 -6.37 -27.53
C SER A 50 -7.02 -4.90 -27.90
N ILE A 51 -6.73 -4.06 -26.91
CA ILE A 51 -6.32 -2.67 -27.10
C ILE A 51 -4.82 -2.68 -27.38
N ASN A 52 -4.46 -2.52 -28.65
CA ASN A 52 -3.09 -2.26 -29.06
C ASN A 52 -2.76 -0.77 -28.81
N GLU A 53 -1.50 -0.49 -28.50
CA GLU A 53 -1.00 0.83 -28.10
C GLU A 53 -1.30 1.95 -29.11
#